data_AF-K2E027-F1
#
_entry.id   AF-K2E027-F1
#
_cell.length_a   1.000
_cell.length_b   1.000
_cell.length_c   1.000
_cell.angle_alpha   90.00
_cell.angle_beta   90.00
_cell.angle_gamma   90.00
#
_symmetry.space_group_name_H-M   'P 1'
#
loop_
_entity.id
_entity.type
_entity.pdbx_description
1 polymer ?
#
loop_
_entity_poly.entity_id
_entity_poly.type
_entity_poly.pdbx_seq_one_letter_code
_entity_poly.pdbx_strand_id
1 'polypeptide(L)'
;MRQRMHSINPNMTESQLNAMPMSRELFLDEAKKRVILGLLLAEVIKNNDIKPNQEQVNRKIAEIAVNYPNSAEIISMYNKNDRLRSEIEAYVLEEQAVEALLAKAILKNVKKNYDALMQSK
;
A
#
# COMPACT_ATOMS: atom_id res chain seq x y z
N MET A 1 2.18 12.51 1.44
CA MET A 1 3.14 13.13 2.38
C MET A 1 2.52 14.26 3.21
N ARG A 2 1.86 15.28 2.63
CA ARG A 2 1.12 16.31 3.41
C ARG A 2 0.03 15.75 4.34
N GLN A 3 -0.68 14.71 3.90
CA GLN A 3 -1.73 14.07 4.70
C GLN A 3 -1.22 13.36 5.98
N ARG A 4 0.01 12.80 5.99
CA ARG A 4 0.57 12.16 7.19
C ARG A 4 1.12 13.17 8.22
N MET A 5 1.40 14.40 7.81
CA MET A 5 1.84 15.46 8.73
C MET A 5 0.68 15.97 9.59
N HIS A 6 -0.55 15.99 9.05
CA HIS A 6 -1.77 16.34 9.79
C HIS A 6 -2.09 15.37 10.94
N SER A 7 -1.70 14.09 10.82
CA SER A 7 -1.93 13.09 11.87
C SER A 7 -0.93 13.15 13.02
N ILE A 8 0.17 13.91 12.88
CA ILE A 8 1.20 14.03 13.93
C ILE A 8 0.87 15.17 14.90
N ASN A 9 0.16 16.22 14.44
CA ASN A 9 -0.39 17.25 15.31
C ASN A 9 -1.53 18.03 14.61
N PRO A 10 -2.81 17.84 14.99
CA PRO A 10 -3.96 18.43 14.30
C PRO A 10 -4.09 19.96 14.46
N ASN A 11 -3.26 20.59 15.31
CA ASN A 11 -3.26 22.04 15.56
C ASN A 11 -2.06 22.78 14.94
N MET A 12 -1.28 22.15 14.07
CA MET A 12 -0.15 22.82 13.41
C MET A 12 -0.61 23.72 12.27
N THR A 13 -0.19 24.98 12.32
CA THR A 13 -0.39 25.96 11.24
C THR A 13 0.54 25.70 10.06
N GLU A 14 0.17 26.15 8.85
CA GLU A 14 1.03 26.04 7.65
C GLU A 14 2.43 26.66 7.84
N SER A 15 2.50 27.74 8.63
CA SER A 15 3.78 28.39 8.99
C SER A 15 4.68 27.47 9.83
N GLN A 16 4.10 26.70 10.75
CA GLN A 16 4.83 25.74 11.59
C GLN A 16 5.24 24.47 10.81
N LEU A 17 4.45 24.04 9.83
CA LEU A 17 4.82 22.95 8.92
C LEU A 17 6.03 23.32 8.04
N ASN A 18 6.10 24.56 7.57
CA ASN A 18 7.21 25.07 6.77
C ASN A 18 8.47 25.36 7.61
N ALA A 19 8.30 25.59 8.92
CA ALA A 19 9.39 25.84 9.85
C ALA A 19 9.96 24.55 10.50
N MET A 20 9.35 23.38 10.29
CA MET A 20 9.93 22.13 10.75
C MET A 20 11.26 21.87 10.03
N PRO A 21 12.34 21.54 10.76
CA PRO A 21 13.53 21.02 10.13
C PRO A 21 13.18 19.65 9.53
N MET A 22 12.89 19.64 8.23
CA MET A 22 12.73 18.45 7.41
C MET A 22 14.11 17.79 7.20
N SER A 23 14.77 17.44 8.30
CA SER A 23 16.10 16.85 8.24
C SER A 23 15.99 15.45 7.65
N ARG A 24 16.92 15.12 6.77
CA ARG A 24 16.96 13.85 6.04
C ARG A 24 16.93 12.66 7.01
N GLU A 25 17.55 12.82 8.17
CA GLU A 25 17.71 11.82 9.21
C GLU A 25 16.35 11.31 9.72
N LEU A 26 15.32 12.17 9.76
CA LEU A 26 13.98 11.80 10.23
C LEU A 26 13.27 10.79 9.32
N PHE A 27 13.66 10.69 8.05
CA PHE A 27 13.00 9.82 7.06
C PHE A 27 13.85 8.62 6.67
N LEU A 28 15.11 8.61 7.09
CA LEU A 28 16.13 7.70 6.57
C LEU A 28 15.80 6.24 6.89
N ASP A 29 15.31 5.95 8.10
CA ASP A 29 14.97 4.59 8.52
C ASP A 29 13.70 4.07 7.83
N GLU A 30 12.65 4.89 7.70
CA GLU A 30 11.43 4.49 6.98
C GLU A 30 11.74 4.27 5.48
N ALA A 31 12.54 5.14 4.87
CA ALA A 31 12.96 5.02 3.48
C ALA A 31 13.78 3.75 3.26
N LYS A 32 14.77 3.47 4.13
CA LYS A 32 15.55 2.21 4.09
C LYS A 32 14.65 1.00 4.18
N LYS A 33 13.72 0.96 5.15
CA LYS A 33 12.78 -0.15 5.33
C LYS A 33 11.95 -0.38 4.07
N ARG A 34 11.40 0.67 3.46
CA ARG A 34 10.62 0.58 2.22
C ARG A 34 11.43 0.03 1.05
N VAL A 35 12.65 0.52 0.85
CA VAL A 35 13.52 0.06 -0.24
C VAL A 35 13.87 -1.41 -0.05
N ILE A 36 14.27 -1.82 1.15
CA ILE A 36 14.60 -3.22 1.44
C ILE A 36 13.39 -4.12 1.17
N LEU A 37 12.20 -3.76 1.68
CA LEU A 37 10.99 -4.55 1.45
C LEU A 37 10.62 -4.64 -0.03
N GLY A 38 10.71 -3.54 -0.77
CA GLY A 38 10.46 -3.53 -2.21
C GLY A 38 11.42 -4.44 -2.98
N LEU A 39 12.71 -4.43 -2.64
CA LEU A 39 13.69 -5.33 -3.26
C LEU A 39 13.42 -6.80 -2.93
N LEU A 40 13.10 -7.12 -1.67
CA LEU A 40 12.76 -8.49 -1.27
C LEU A 40 11.50 -9.00 -1.97
N LEU A 41 10.46 -8.16 -2.07
CA LEU A 41 9.22 -8.53 -2.74
C LEU A 41 9.40 -8.69 -4.24
N ALA A 42 10.19 -7.83 -4.88
CA ALA A 42 10.56 -7.97 -6.29
C ALA A 42 11.29 -9.30 -6.56
N GLU A 43 12.17 -9.73 -5.66
CA GLU A 43 12.87 -11.01 -5.77
C GLU A 43 11.90 -12.20 -5.63
N VAL A 44 10.90 -12.11 -4.74
CA VAL A 44 9.84 -13.12 -4.61
C VAL A 44 9.00 -13.20 -5.89
N ILE A 45 8.55 -12.06 -6.43
CA ILE A 45 7.78 -11.98 -7.67
C ILE A 45 8.53 -12.66 -8.80
N LYS A 46 9.81 -12.30 -8.96
CA LYS A 46 10.69 -12.84 -10.00
C LYS A 46 10.89 -14.34 -9.87
N ASN A 47 11.22 -14.83 -8.68
CA ASN A 47 11.54 -16.25 -8.47
C ASN A 47 10.34 -17.20 -8.56
N ASN A 48 9.12 -16.66 -8.46
CA ASN A 48 7.89 -17.44 -8.58
C ASN A 48 7.12 -17.14 -9.89
N ASP A 49 7.73 -16.40 -10.85
CA ASP A 49 7.11 -15.94 -12.11
C ASP A 49 5.68 -15.37 -11.90
N ILE A 50 5.52 -14.55 -10.86
CA ILE A 50 4.21 -14.00 -10.52
C ILE A 50 3.84 -12.93 -11.55
N LYS A 51 2.67 -13.10 -12.16
CA LYS A 51 2.08 -12.16 -13.11
C LYS A 51 0.80 -11.58 -12.53
N PRO A 52 0.49 -10.29 -12.82
CA PRO A 52 -0.70 -9.66 -12.28
C PRO A 52 -1.95 -10.42 -12.76
N ASN A 53 -2.75 -10.90 -11.81
CA ASN A 53 -4.03 -11.50 -12.13
C ASN A 53 -5.01 -10.42 -12.61
N GLN A 54 -5.38 -10.49 -13.89
CA GLN A 54 -6.21 -9.48 -14.54
C GLN A 54 -7.63 -9.39 -13.96
N GLU A 55 -8.17 -10.48 -13.43
CA GLU A 55 -9.46 -10.45 -12.74
C GLU A 55 -9.38 -9.68 -11.42
N GLN A 56 -8.29 -9.85 -10.68
CA GLN A 56 -8.04 -9.10 -9.45
C GLN A 56 -7.78 -7.61 -9.74
N VAL A 57 -7.06 -7.30 -10.82
CA VAL A 57 -6.85 -5.91 -11.28
C VAL A 57 -8.19 -5.23 -11.58
N ASN A 58 -9.04 -5.87 -12.39
CA ASN A 58 -10.37 -5.33 -12.72
C ASN A 58 -11.25 -5.18 -11.49
N ARG A 59 -11.21 -6.16 -10.57
CA ARG A 59 -11.92 -6.10 -9.29
C ARG A 59 -11.44 -4.91 -8.46
N LYS A 60 -10.13 -4.69 -8.38
CA LYS A 60 -9.58 -3.57 -7.61
C LYS A 60 -9.97 -2.21 -8.20
N ILE A 61 -9.97 -2.08 -9.52
CA ILE A 61 -10.46 -0.89 -10.22
C ILE A 61 -11.94 -0.65 -9.88
N ALA A 62 -12.76 -1.71 -9.88
CA ALA A 62 -14.18 -1.61 -9.52
C ALA A 62 -14.39 -1.21 -8.04
N GLU A 63 -13.59 -1.75 -7.12
CA GLU A 63 -13.58 -1.36 -5.69
C GLU A 63 -13.21 0.11 -5.49
N ILE A 64 -12.27 0.63 -6.27
CA ILE A 64 -11.92 2.06 -6.24
C ILE A 64 -13.11 2.87 -6.76
N ALA A 65 -13.68 2.47 -7.90
CA ALA A 65 -14.72 3.20 -8.60
C ALA A 65 -16.07 3.25 -7.86
N VAL A 66 -16.43 2.22 -7.07
CA VAL A 66 -17.73 2.16 -6.37
C VAL A 66 -17.92 3.30 -5.36
N ASN A 67 -16.81 3.88 -4.88
CA ASN A 67 -16.84 5.01 -3.95
C ASN A 67 -17.15 6.35 -4.63
N TYR A 68 -17.29 6.37 -5.95
CA TYR A 68 -17.53 7.58 -6.74
C TYR A 68 -18.91 7.54 -7.45
N PRO A 69 -19.64 8.67 -7.51
CA PRO A 69 -20.92 8.74 -8.23
C PRO A 69 -20.83 8.38 -9.71
N ASN A 70 -19.69 8.64 -10.35
CA ASN A 70 -19.40 8.38 -11.76
C ASN A 70 -18.51 7.13 -11.96
N SER A 71 -18.82 6.03 -11.28
CA SER A 71 -18.01 4.80 -11.26
C SER A 71 -17.61 4.26 -12.64
N ALA A 72 -18.53 4.28 -13.62
CA ALA A 72 -18.26 3.83 -14.99
C ALA A 72 -17.16 4.66 -15.69
N GLU A 73 -17.14 5.97 -15.45
CA GLU A 73 -16.10 6.86 -15.98
C GLU A 73 -14.75 6.59 -15.32
N ILE A 74 -14.74 6.34 -14.01
CA ILE A 74 -13.52 5.99 -13.27
C ILE A 74 -12.93 4.67 -13.79
N ILE A 75 -13.75 3.63 -13.98
CA ILE A 75 -13.30 2.34 -14.55
C ILE A 75 -12.70 2.55 -15.94
N SER A 76 -13.39 3.31 -16.79
CA SER A 76 -12.90 3.65 -18.15
C SER A 76 -11.57 4.40 -18.11
N MET A 77 -11.40 5.33 -17.16
CA MET A 77 -10.16 6.08 -16.97
C MET A 77 -8.98 5.17 -16.64
N TYR A 78 -9.14 4.24 -15.70
CA TYR A 78 -8.09 3.26 -15.36
C TYR A 78 -7.79 2.35 -16.55
N ASN A 79 -8.79 1.90 -17.29
CA ASN A 79 -8.59 0.98 -18.43
C ASN A 79 -7.91 1.64 -19.64
N LYS A 80 -8.10 2.95 -19.84
CA LYS A 80 -7.51 3.71 -20.96
C LYS A 80 -6.16 4.33 -20.64
N ASN A 81 -5.79 4.38 -19.37
CA ASN A 81 -4.55 5.01 -18.91
C ASN A 81 -3.59 3.94 -18.39
N ASP A 82 -2.64 3.53 -19.23
CA ASP A 82 -1.66 2.49 -18.92
C ASP A 82 -0.87 2.76 -17.64
N ARG A 83 -0.58 4.04 -17.35
CA ARG A 83 0.08 4.41 -16.09
C ARG A 83 -0.80 4.11 -14.89
N LEU A 84 -2.06 4.53 -14.89
CA LEU A 84 -2.96 4.25 -13.77
C LEU A 84 -3.23 2.74 -13.64
N ARG A 85 -3.36 2.04 -14.77
CA ARG A 85 -3.56 0.61 -14.78
C ARG A 85 -2.36 -0.14 -14.21
N SER A 86 -1.15 0.24 -14.62
CA SER A 86 0.09 -0.36 -14.11
C SER A 86 0.30 -0.13 -12.62
N GLU A 87 -0.17 0.99 -12.05
CA GLU A 87 -0.16 1.19 -10.59
C GLU A 87 -1.05 0.16 -9.86
N ILE A 88 -2.19 -0.20 -10.44
CA ILE A 88 -3.06 -1.26 -9.90
C ILE A 88 -2.45 -2.65 -10.13
N GLU A 89 -1.83 -2.90 -11.29
CA GLU A 89 -1.14 -4.16 -11.56
C GLU A 89 0.03 -4.38 -10.59
N ALA A 90 0.79 -3.33 -10.27
CA ALA A 90 1.85 -3.38 -9.26
C ALA A 90 1.27 -3.75 -7.89
N TYR A 91 0.18 -3.10 -7.47
CA TYR A 91 -0.50 -3.43 -6.22
C TYR A 91 -0.96 -4.90 -6.17
N VAL A 92 -1.58 -5.40 -7.24
CA VAL A 92 -2.02 -6.80 -7.32
C VAL A 92 -0.84 -7.78 -7.29
N LEU A 93 0.26 -7.44 -7.98
CA LEU A 93 1.50 -8.23 -7.89
C LEU A 93 2.04 -8.31 -6.47
N GLU A 94 2.02 -7.21 -5.72
CA GLU A 94 2.44 -7.19 -4.33
C GLU A 94 1.55 -8.10 -3.46
N GLU A 95 0.23 -8.03 -3.62
CA GLU A 95 -0.70 -8.91 -2.89
C GLU A 95 -0.46 -10.39 -3.22
N GLN A 96 -0.35 -10.74 -4.49
CA GLN A 96 -0.09 -12.12 -4.93
C GLN A 96 1.26 -12.64 -4.40
N ALA A 97 2.28 -11.78 -4.32
CA ALA A 97 3.57 -12.14 -3.75
C ALA A 97 3.49 -12.39 -2.24
N VAL A 98 2.69 -11.60 -1.51
CA VAL A 98 2.42 -11.84 -0.09
C VAL A 98 1.67 -13.17 0.10
N GLU A 99 0.69 -13.48 -0.73
CA GLU A 99 -0.01 -14.77 -0.71
C GLU A 99 0.95 -15.94 -0.94
N ALA A 100 1.86 -15.82 -1.91
CA ALA A 100 2.87 -16.83 -2.19
C ALA A 100 3.84 -17.05 -1.00
N LEU A 101 4.16 -15.98 -0.25
CA LEU A 101 4.95 -16.08 0.98
C LEU A 101 4.15 -16.75 2.10
N LEU A 102 2.89 -16.36 2.29
CA LEU A 102 2.01 -16.94 3.32
C LEU A 102 1.81 -18.44 3.12
N ALA A 103 1.70 -18.90 1.87
CA ALA A 103 1.59 -20.32 1.54
C ALA A 103 2.81 -21.16 1.98
N LYS A 104 3.97 -20.53 2.17
CA LYS A 104 5.22 -21.17 2.61
C LYS A 104 5.58 -20.85 4.07
N ALA A 105 4.83 -19.97 4.73
CA ALA A 105 5.11 -19.51 6.07
C ALA A 105 4.58 -20.50 7.13
N ILE A 106 5.27 -20.59 8.27
CA ILE A 106 4.78 -21.33 9.43
C ILE A 106 3.75 -20.44 10.15
N LEU A 107 2.48 -20.80 10.04
CA LEU A 107 1.39 -20.04 10.65
C LEU A 107 1.13 -20.49 12.09
N LYS A 108 1.04 -19.51 13.01
CA LYS A 108 0.63 -19.74 14.40
C LYS A 108 -0.64 -18.95 14.69
N ASN A 109 -1.75 -19.66 14.86
CA ASN A 109 -3.00 -19.04 15.29
C ASN A 109 -2.94 -18.72 16.79
N VAL A 110 -3.23 -17.48 17.15
CA VAL A 110 -3.26 -17.02 18.55
C VAL A 110 -4.63 -16.42 18.82
N LYS A 111 -5.40 -17.04 19.72
CA LYS A 111 -6.67 -16.50 20.18
C LYS A 111 -6.41 -15.27 21.06
N LYS A 112 -6.90 -14.11 20.65
CA LYS A 112 -6.90 -12.86 21.43
C LYS A 112 -8.33 -12.36 21.59
N ASN A 113 -8.63 -11.73 22.72
CA ASN A 113 -9.89 -11.00 22.89
C ASN A 113 -9.79 -9.61 22.26
N TYR A 114 -10.93 -8.92 22.14
CA TYR A 114 -11.01 -7.60 21.51
C TYR A 114 -10.07 -6.58 22.17
N ASP A 115 -10.09 -6.49 23.50
CA ASP A 115 -9.27 -5.54 24.25
C ASP A 115 -7.77 -5.75 24.01
N ALA A 116 -7.31 -6.99 23.94
CA ALA A 116 -5.91 -7.30 23.65
C ALA A 116 -5.49 -7.02 22.20
N LEU A 117 -6.43 -6.96 21.25
CA LEU A 117 -6.14 -6.56 19.87
C LEU A 117 -6.04 -5.03 19.76
N MET A 118 -6.91 -4.29 20.44
CA MET A 118 -6.90 -2.82 20.39
C MET A 118 -5.70 -2.18 21.11
N GLN A 119 -5.06 -2.92 22.02
CA GLN A 119 -3.89 -2.46 22.76
C GLN A 119 -2.54 -2.86 22.12
N SER A 120 -2.52 -3.60 21.00
CA SER A 120 -1.25 -4.00 20.38
C SER A 120 -0.60 -2.82 19.64
N LYS A 121 0.54 -2.35 20.14
CA LYS A 121 1.44 -1.41 19.46
C LYS A 121 2.29 -2.11 18.40
#